data_AF-A0A814CHY3-F1
#
_entry.id   AF-A0A814CHY3-F1
#
_cell.length_a   1.000
_cell.length_b   1.000
_cell.length_c   1.000
_cell.angle_alpha   90.00
_cell.angle_beta   90.00
_cell.angle_gamma   90.00
#
_symmetry.space_group_name_H-M   'P 1'
#
loop_
_entity.id
_entity.type
_entity.pdbx_description
1 polymer ?
#
loop_
_entity_poly.entity_id
_entity_poly.type
_entity_poly.pdbx_seq_one_letter_code
_entity_poly.pdbx_strand_id
1 'polypeptide(L)'
;MVYANSHEEKPPVNSEIICPDGVSVCPSTSTCCISVDGDYSCCPIESGVCCSDHIHCCPKHYKCDLKIFKCDRVFNAKILSMEPSLNKVEI
;
A
#
# COMPACT_ATOMS: atom_id res chain seq x y z
N MET A 1 -29.09 14.04 -24.36
CA MET A 1 -28.57 14.00 -22.99
C MET A 1 -27.80 12.71 -22.81
N VAL A 2 -26.47 12.76 -22.93
CA VAL A 2 -25.51 12.08 -22.04
C VAL A 2 -24.21 12.88 -22.21
N TYR A 3 -23.90 13.78 -21.29
CA TYR A 3 -22.58 14.41 -21.22
C TYR A 3 -21.78 13.65 -20.17
N ALA A 4 -21.13 12.55 -20.57
CA ALA A 4 -20.24 11.83 -19.69
C ALA A 4 -18.93 12.64 -19.57
N ASN A 5 -18.69 13.20 -18.38
CA ASN A 5 -17.47 13.90 -18.02
C ASN A 5 -16.55 12.95 -17.23
N SER A 6 -15.29 12.89 -17.68
CA SER A 6 -14.06 12.94 -16.89
C SER A 6 -13.99 12.16 -15.57
N HIS A 7 -13.39 10.96 -15.59
CA HIS A 7 -12.35 10.55 -14.63
C HIS A 7 -11.54 9.41 -15.25
N GLU A 8 -10.26 9.68 -15.51
CA GLU A 8 -9.20 8.86 -16.13
C GLU A 8 -9.56 7.48 -16.70
N GLU A 9 -9.79 7.39 -18.02
CA GLU A 9 -9.48 6.18 -18.77
C GLU A 9 -7.96 6.07 -18.90
N LYS A 10 -7.28 5.47 -17.91
CA LYS A 10 -5.88 5.05 -18.05
C LYS A 10 -5.82 4.18 -19.32
N PRO A 11 -4.93 4.47 -20.29
CA PRO A 11 -4.82 3.70 -21.52
C PRO A 11 -4.62 2.22 -21.16
N PRO A 12 -5.11 1.27 -21.98
CA PRO A 12 -5.00 -0.15 -21.68
C PRO A 12 -3.51 -0.52 -21.65
N VAL A 13 -2.91 -0.48 -20.46
CA VAL A 13 -1.61 -1.07 -20.21
C VAL A 13 -1.88 -2.56 -20.23
N ASN A 14 -1.67 -3.17 -21.41
CA ASN A 14 -1.91 -4.56 -21.77
C ASN A 14 -1.00 -5.56 -21.02
N SER A 15 -0.82 -5.32 -19.73
CA SER A 15 -0.09 -6.16 -18.81
C SER A 15 -0.79 -6.01 -17.46
N GLU A 16 -1.59 -6.99 -17.12
CA GLU A 16 -2.29 -7.10 -15.83
C GLU A 16 -1.57 -8.15 -14.96
N ILE A 17 -1.58 -7.95 -13.65
CA ILE A 17 -1.12 -8.91 -12.66
C ILE A 17 -2.33 -9.45 -11.92
N ILE A 18 -2.38 -10.77 -11.75
CA ILE A 18 -3.38 -11.43 -10.90
C ILE A 18 -2.85 -11.41 -9.47
N CYS A 19 -3.66 -10.92 -8.55
CA CYS A 19 -3.32 -10.87 -7.14
C CYS A 19 -3.31 -12.29 -6.51
N PRO A 20 -2.72 -12.46 -5.32
CA PRO A 20 -2.57 -13.78 -4.70
C PRO A 20 -3.89 -14.51 -4.38
N ASP A 21 -5.02 -13.78 -4.33
CA ASP A 21 -6.36 -14.35 -4.22
C ASP A 21 -6.84 -15.07 -5.49
N GLY A 22 -6.22 -14.79 -6.64
CA GLY A 22 -6.61 -15.35 -7.93
C GLY A 22 -7.88 -14.74 -8.53
N VAL A 23 -8.47 -13.73 -7.89
CA VAL A 23 -9.72 -13.08 -8.31
C VAL A 23 -9.48 -11.62 -8.65
N SER A 24 -8.72 -10.91 -7.81
CA SER A 24 -8.43 -9.50 -8.02
C SER A 24 -7.32 -9.31 -9.05
N VAL A 25 -7.49 -8.31 -9.92
CA VAL A 25 -6.58 -8.03 -11.03
C VAL A 25 -6.15 -6.57 -10.95
N CYS A 26 -4.85 -6.35 -11.03
CA CYS A 26 -4.25 -5.02 -11.02
C CYS A 26 -3.44 -4.75 -12.29
N PRO A 27 -3.23 -3.50 -12.69
CA PRO A 27 -2.29 -3.18 -13.76
C PRO A 27 -0.87 -3.60 -13.35
N SER A 28 0.00 -3.96 -14.31
CA SER A 28 1.39 -4.36 -14.02
C SER A 28 2.26 -3.24 -13.43
N THR A 29 1.80 -2.01 -13.53
CA THR A 29 2.42 -0.84 -12.88
C THR A 29 1.95 -0.65 -11.45
N SER A 30 1.11 -1.54 -10.95
CA SER A 30 0.51 -1.50 -9.63
C SER A 30 0.91 -2.72 -8.79
N THR A 31 0.71 -2.62 -7.49
CA THR A 31 1.00 -3.69 -6.54
C THR A 31 -0.28 -4.14 -5.85
N CYS A 32 -0.50 -5.45 -5.76
CA CYS A 32 -1.63 -6.01 -5.02
C CYS A 32 -1.46 -5.80 -3.52
N CYS A 33 -2.43 -5.14 -2.88
CA CYS A 33 -2.46 -4.91 -1.44
C CYS A 33 -3.72 -5.51 -0.83
N ILE A 34 -3.58 -6.21 0.29
CA ILE A 34 -4.74 -6.70 1.03
C ILE A 34 -5.40 -5.54 1.80
N SER A 35 -6.72 -5.43 1.68
CA SER A 35 -7.62 -4.48 2.35
C SER A 35 -7.99 -4.96 3.76
N VAL A 36 -8.57 -4.07 4.57
CA VAL A 36 -9.06 -4.40 5.92
C VAL A 36 -10.12 -5.50 5.90
N ASP A 37 -10.88 -5.60 4.80
CA ASP A 37 -11.94 -6.58 4.60
C ASP A 37 -11.42 -7.96 4.14
N GLY A 38 -10.11 -8.06 3.86
CA GLY A 38 -9.47 -9.27 3.33
C GLY A 38 -9.45 -9.37 1.81
N ASP A 39 -10.12 -8.44 1.11
CA ASP A 39 -10.06 -8.31 -0.35
C ASP A 39 -8.74 -7.66 -0.82
N TYR A 40 -8.48 -7.64 -2.12
CA TYR A 40 -7.30 -6.98 -2.69
C TYR A 40 -7.65 -5.66 -3.38
N SER A 41 -6.79 -4.66 -3.17
CA SER A 41 -6.81 -3.36 -3.82
C SER A 41 -5.50 -3.10 -4.57
N CYS A 42 -5.55 -2.29 -5.61
CA CYS A 42 -4.40 -1.99 -6.44
C CYS A 42 -3.70 -0.71 -5.95
N CYS A 43 -2.52 -0.85 -5.37
CA CYS A 43 -1.65 0.29 -5.11
C CYS A 43 -1.07 0.80 -6.43
N PRO A 44 -1.23 2.10 -6.79
CA PRO A 44 -0.74 2.64 -8.06
C PRO A 44 0.79 2.73 -8.16
N ILE A 45 1.50 2.48 -7.06
CA ILE A 45 2.96 2.51 -7.01
C ILE A 45 3.51 1.12 -7.39
N GLU A 46 4.37 1.10 -8.40
CA GLU A 46 5.11 -0.09 -8.79
C GLU A 46 6.07 -0.50 -7.65
N SER A 47 6.04 -1.77 -7.25
CA SER A 47 6.81 -2.28 -6.10
C SER A 47 6.53 -1.51 -4.80
N GLY A 48 5.31 -1.00 -4.63
CA GLY A 48 4.86 -0.36 -3.40
C GLY A 48 4.79 -1.36 -2.24
N VAL A 49 4.96 -0.87 -1.01
CA VAL A 49 4.68 -1.63 0.21
C VAL A 49 3.33 -1.20 0.76
N CYS A 50 2.49 -2.19 1.07
CA CYS A 50 1.19 -1.95 1.66
C CYS A 50 1.34 -1.60 3.14
N CYS A 51 0.67 -0.54 3.57
CA CYS A 51 0.64 -0.15 4.97
C CYS A 51 -0.21 -1.13 5.79
N SER A 52 0.02 -1.18 7.11
CA SER A 52 -0.77 -2.04 8.01
C SER A 52 -2.20 -1.56 8.24
N ASP A 53 -2.56 -0.38 7.72
CA ASP A 53 -3.95 0.08 7.68
C ASP A 53 -4.71 -0.45 6.47
N HIS A 54 -4.03 -1.16 5.56
CA HIS A 54 -4.61 -1.81 4.39
C HIS A 54 -5.29 -0.86 3.39
N ILE A 55 -5.11 0.45 3.57
CA ILE A 55 -5.71 1.51 2.76
C ILE A 55 -4.62 2.30 2.04
N HIS A 56 -3.51 2.56 2.72
CA HIS A 56 -2.42 3.35 2.16
C HIS A 56 -1.31 2.44 1.63
N CYS A 57 -0.54 2.98 0.69
CA CYS A 57 0.66 2.32 0.21
C CYS A 57 1.81 3.32 0.02
N CYS A 58 3.02 2.83 0.23
CA CYS A 58 4.24 3.63 0.16
C CYS A 58 5.21 3.07 -0.88
N PRO A 59 6.11 3.90 -1.44
CA PRO A 59 7.14 3.42 -2.34
C PRO A 59 8.07 2.42 -1.67
N LYS A 60 8.78 1.62 -2.48
CA LYS A 60 9.85 0.75 -1.99
C LYS A 60 10.86 1.55 -1.16
N HIS A 61 11.29 0.99 -0.04
CA HIS A 61 12.19 1.62 0.96
C HIS A 61 11.57 2.74 1.80
N TYR A 62 10.24 2.83 1.84
CA TYR A 62 9.51 3.67 2.78
C TYR A 62 8.71 2.81 3.75
N LYS A 63 8.49 3.33 4.96
CA LYS A 63 7.60 2.76 5.96
C LYS A 63 6.44 3.74 6.17
N CYS A 64 5.24 3.20 6.32
CA CYS A 64 4.07 4.00 6.63
C CYS A 64 4.11 4.43 8.09
N ASP A 65 4.15 5.74 8.33
CA ASP A 65 3.79 6.33 9.60
C ASP A 65 2.30 6.71 9.56
N LEU A 66 1.50 5.83 10.16
CA LEU A 66 0.04 6.01 10.27
C LEU A 66 -0.36 7.08 11.27
N LYS A 67 0.54 7.53 12.17
CA LYS A 67 0.24 8.61 13.13
C LYS A 67 0.16 9.96 12.42
N ILE A 68 0.98 10.16 11.40
CA ILE A 68 1.05 11.41 10.61
C ILE A 68 0.63 11.22 9.15
N PHE A 69 0.15 10.04 8.77
CA PHE A 69 -0.23 9.64 7.40
C PHE A 69 0.84 9.94 6.36
N LYS A 70 2.10 9.55 6.62
CA LYS A 70 3.23 9.78 5.71
C LYS A 70 4.03 8.51 5.46
N CYS A 71 4.71 8.51 4.31
CA CYS A 71 5.73 7.53 3.99
C CYS A 71 7.09 8.08 4.43
N ASP A 72 7.68 7.48 5.45
CA ASP A 72 9.03 7.82 5.92
C ASP A 72 10.06 6.90 5.30
N ARG A 73 11.10 7.49 4.68
CA ARG A 73 12.13 6.73 3.99
C ARG A 73 12.98 5.98 5.01
N VAL A 74 13.08 4.67 4.86
CA VAL A 74 13.89 3.80 5.72
C VAL A 74 15.36 3.86 5.27
N PHE A 75 16.04 4.98 5.50
CA PHE A 75 17.50 5.05 5.41
C PHE A 75 18.10 4.41 6.67
N ASN A 76 18.15 3.09 6.75
CA ASN A 76 18.75 2.39 7.91
C ASN A 76 18.29 2.98 9.27
N ALA A 77 17.05 3.46 9.37
CA ALA A 77 16.50 4.11 10.56
C ALA A 77 16.05 3.07 11.62
N LYS A 78 16.77 1.95 11.71
CA LYS A 78 16.58 0.89 12.72
C LYS A 78 17.13 1.30 14.10
N ILE A 79 17.24 2.60 14.38
CA ILE A 79 17.51 3.15 15.70
C ILE A 79 16.25 3.78 16.33
N LEU A 80 15.14 3.94 15.58
CA LEU A 80 13.93 4.62 16.08
C LEU A 80 12.59 3.89 15.81
N SER A 81 12.63 2.59 15.48
CA SER A 81 11.39 1.77 15.43
C SER A 81 11.47 0.47 16.24
N MET A 82 12.30 0.46 17.28
CA MET A 82 11.96 -0.30 18.48
C MET A 82 10.90 0.52 19.22
N GLU A 83 9.62 0.25 18.99
CA GLU A 83 8.75 0.18 20.16
C GLU A 83 8.85 -1.26 20.65
N PRO A 84 9.70 -1.57 21.65
CA PRO A 84 9.42 -2.71 22.48
C PRO A 84 8.22 -2.30 23.33
N SER A 85 7.12 -3.00 23.16
CA SER A 85 6.17 -3.32 24.22
C SER A 85 6.89 -4.02 25.39
N LEU A 86 7.83 -3.34 26.05
CA LEU A 86 8.54 -3.83 27.24
C LEU A 86 8.90 -2.65 28.16
N ASN A 87 7.88 -1.94 28.61
CA ASN A 87 7.93 -1.34 29.95
C ASN A 87 6.80 -1.93 30.79
N LYS A 88 6.78 -3.27 30.88
CA LYS A 88 6.19 -3.95 32.03
C LYS A 88 7.31 -4.06 33.07
N VAL A 89 7.44 -3.02 33.90
CA VAL A 89 8.20 -3.11 35.13
C VAL A 89 7.35 -3.96 36.08
N GLU A 90 7.63 -5.27 36.15
CA GLU A 90 7.29 -6.08 37.31
C GLU A 90 8.40 -5.89 38.34
N ILE A 91 8.23 -4.95 39.26
CA ILE A 91 8.70 -5.00 40.66
C ILE A 91 7.68 -4.29 41.54
#